data_AF-A0A661JRT4-F1
#
_entry.id   AF-A0A661JRT4-F1
#
_cell.length_a   1.000
_cell.length_b   1.000
_cell.length_c   1.000
_cell.angle_alpha   90.00
_cell.angle_beta   90.00
_cell.angle_gamma   90.00
#
_symmetry.space_group_name_H-M   'P 1'
#
loop_
_entity.id
_entity.type
_entity.pdbx_description
1 polymer ?
#
loop_
_entity_poly.entity_id
_entity_poly.type
_entity_poly.pdbx_seq_one_letter_code
_entity_poly.pdbx_strand_id
1 'polypeptide(L)' 'MLRKEILIFSERCCGCLLCELICSATNRNAFSPEEAFISVRPDPRGAYFTVQRKEGCKGCGRCVEVCPTGALVFEEAA' A
#
# COMPACT_ATOMS: atom_id res chain seq x y z
N MET A 1 19.13 -11.47 7.19
CA MET A 1 18.03 -10.47 7.32
C MET A 1 16.79 -11.11 6.74
N LEU A 2 15.76 -11.36 7.55
CA LEU A 2 14.49 -11.95 7.09
C LEU A 2 13.80 -10.95 6.15
N ARG A 3 13.58 -11.34 4.89
CA ARG A 3 12.86 -10.53 3.90
C ARG A 3 11.38 -10.60 4.25
N LYS A 4 10.86 -9.59 4.96
CA LYS A 4 9.42 -9.47 5.21
C LYS A 4 8.74 -9.00 3.93
N GLU A 5 8.01 -9.88 3.27
CA GLU A 5 7.21 -9.52 2.10
C GLU A 5 5.90 -8.87 2.52
N ILE A 6 5.43 -7.91 1.73
CA ILE A 6 4.11 -7.28 1.94
C ILE A 6 3.18 -7.90 0.92
N LEU A 7 2.19 -8.66 1.41
CA LEU A 7 1.12 -9.24 0.59
C LEU A 7 0.01 -8.20 0.38
N ILE A 8 -0.58 -8.20 -0.80
CA ILE A 8 -1.59 -7.22 -1.23
C ILE A 8 -2.87 -7.95 -1.63
N PHE A 9 -3.94 -7.69 -0.89
CA PHE A 9 -5.30 -8.19 -1.10
C PHE A 9 -6.20 -7.06 -1.62
N SER A 10 -6.15 -6.81 -2.93
CA SER A 10 -6.86 -5.69 -3.57
C SER A 10 -8.38 -5.76 -3.37
N GLU A 11 -8.94 -6.96 -3.26
CA GLU A 11 -10.36 -7.21 -3.02
C GLU A 11 -10.85 -6.66 -1.66
N ARG A 12 -9.95 -6.38 -0.73
CA ARG A 12 -10.25 -5.78 0.58
C ARG A 12 -10.04 -4.27 0.60
N CYS A 13 -9.52 -3.68 -0.47
CA CYS A 13 -9.22 -2.25 -0.51
C CYS A 13 -10.51 -1.44 -0.60
N CYS A 14 -10.67 -0.45 0.30
CA CYS A 14 -11.81 0.47 0.30
C CYS A 14 -11.53 1.80 -0.42
N GLY A 15 -10.35 2.00 -1.00
CA GLY A 15 -10.03 3.22 -1.73
C GLY A 15 -9.70 4.46 -0.89
N CYS A 16 -9.42 4.32 0.41
CA CYS A 16 -9.21 5.45 1.33
C CYS A 16 -7.90 6.24 1.15
N LEU A 17 -6.95 5.73 0.35
CA LEU A 17 -5.65 6.34 0.03
C LEU A 17 -4.68 6.57 1.22
N LEU A 18 -5.01 6.10 2.43
CA LEU A 18 -4.15 6.24 3.62
C LEU A 18 -2.76 5.65 3.39
N CYS A 19 -2.67 4.51 2.70
CA CYS A 19 -1.40 3.87 2.37
C CYS A 19 -0.55 4.70 1.40
N GLU A 20 -1.16 5.46 0.49
CA GLU A 20 -0.44 6.37 -0.40
C GLU A 20 0.07 7.57 0.40
N LEU A 21 -0.79 8.22 1.19
CA LEU A 21 -0.45 9.41 1.98
C LEU A 21 0.64 9.13 3.02
N ILE A 22 0.56 8.02 3.76
CA ILE A 22 1.61 7.69 4.74
C ILE A 22 2.92 7.36 4.04
N CYS A 23 2.87 6.75 2.86
CA CYS A 23 4.04 6.37 2.09
C CYS A 23 4.76 7.61 1.55
N SER A 24 4.03 8.56 0.96
CA SER A 24 4.60 9.83 0.49
C SER A 24 5.16 10.64 1.66
N ALA A 25 4.45 10.71 2.78
CA ALA A 25 4.91 11.45 3.95
C ALA A 25 6.22 10.86 4.50
N THR A 26 6.28 9.53 4.61
CA THR A 26 7.43 8.82 5.19
C THR A 26 8.65 8.82 4.26
N ASN A 27 8.46 8.60 2.96
CA ASN A 27 9.56 8.27 2.04
C ASN A 27 9.91 9.40 1.06
N ARG A 28 9.03 10.40 0.93
CA ARG A 28 9.22 11.55 0.02
C ARG A 28 9.12 12.90 0.72
N ASN A 29 8.76 12.92 2.01
CA ASN A 29 8.46 14.15 2.73
C ASN A 29 7.38 14.99 2.03
N ALA A 30 6.38 14.32 1.46
CA ALA A 30 5.31 14.92 0.67
C ALA A 30 3.94 14.43 1.15
N PHE A 31 2.92 15.28 1.12
CA PHE A 31 1.54 14.91 1.43
C PHE A 31 0.71 14.78 0.14
N SER A 32 1.26 14.08 -0.86
CA SER A 32 0.59 13.82 -2.14
C SER A 32 0.63 12.32 -2.48
N PRO A 33 -0.52 11.70 -2.78
CA PRO A 33 -0.59 10.28 -3.14
C PRO A 33 0.25 9.88 -4.36
N GLU A 34 0.44 10.78 -5.33
CA GLU A 34 1.18 10.47 -6.56
C GLU A 34 2.67 10.19 -6.33
N GLU A 35 3.23 10.81 -5.29
CA GLU A 35 4.64 10.66 -4.87
C GLU A 35 4.90 9.33 -4.16
N ALA A 36 3.86 8.63 -3.72
CA ALA A 36 3.97 7.38 -2.99
C ALA A 36 4.56 6.24 -3.84
N PHE A 37 5.28 5.32 -3.18
CA PHE A 37 5.75 4.05 -3.76
C PHE A 37 4.69 2.93 -3.75
N ILE A 38 3.42 3.29 -3.55
CA ILE A 38 2.26 2.42 -3.64
C ILE A 38 1.14 3.23 -4.29
N SER A 39 0.27 2.59 -5.06
CA SER A 39 -0.85 3.26 -5.69
C SER A 39 -2.15 2.49 -5.49
N VAL A 40 -3.22 3.23 -5.23
CA VAL A 40 -4.61 2.73 -5.19
C VAL A 40 -5.38 3.34 -6.35
N ARG A 41 -5.92 2.52 -7.24
CA ARG A 41 -6.67 2.99 -8.41
C ARG A 41 -7.99 2.22 -8.55
N PRO A 42 -9.10 2.88 -8.92
CA PRO A 42 -10.33 2.17 -9.23
C PRO A 42 -10.10 1.13 -10.33
N ASP A 43 -10.67 -0.06 -10.19
CA ASP A 43 -10.72 -1.02 -11.27
C ASP A 43 -11.57 -0.45 -12.43
N PRO A 44 -11.10 -0.49 -13.69
CA PRO A 44 -11.84 0.07 -14.82
C PRO A 44 -13.25 -0.53 -15.02
N ARG A 45 -13.52 -1.72 -14.46
CA ARG A 45 -14.82 -2.39 -14.52
C ARG A 45 -15.74 -2.04 -13.33
N GLY A 46 -15.26 -1.20 -12.40
CA GLY A 46 -16.07 -0.64 -11.30
C GLY A 46 -16.34 -1.60 -10.13
N ALA A 47 -15.64 -2.72 -10.04
CA ALA A 47 -15.93 -3.75 -9.02
C ALA A 47 -15.18 -3.55 -7.69
N TYR A 48 -13.95 -3.02 -7.72
CA TYR A 48 -13.08 -2.86 -6.55
C TYR A 48 -11.95 -1.85 -6.84
N PHE A 49 -11.02 -1.68 -5.90
CA PHE A 49 -9.79 -0.91 -6.09
C PHE A 49 -8.59 -1.82 -6.27
N THR A 50 -7.76 -1.52 -7.26
CA THR A 50 -6.47 -2.18 -7.45
C THR A 50 -5.41 -1.49 -6.60
N VAL A 51 -4.55 -2.28 -5.94
CA VAL A 51 -3.43 -1.77 -5.16
C VAL A 51 -2.14 -2.34 -5.72
N GLN A 52 -1.17 -1.48 -6.02
CA GLN A 52 0.11 -1.88 -6.62
C GLN A 52 1.27 -1.15 -5.97
N ARG A 53 2.39 -1.85 -5.74
CA ARG A 53 3.65 -1.23 -5.33
C ARG A 53 4.39 -0.72 -6.56
N LYS A 54 5.00 0.45 -6.43
CA LYS A 54 5.89 1.03 -7.44
C LYS A 54 7.33 0.63 -7.18
N GLU A 55 8.16 0.76 -8.21
CA GLU A 55 9.61 0.59 -8.13
C GLU A 55 10.23 1.50 -7.03
N GLY A 56 11.26 1.00 -6.34
CA GLY A 56 11.93 1.73 -5.27
C GLY A 56 11.33 1.55 -3.87
N CYS A 57 10.19 0.86 -3.73
CA CYS A 57 9.61 0.54 -2.43
C CYS A 57 10.49 -0.43 -1.62
N LYS A 58 11.03 0.03 -0.48
CA LYS A 58 11.93 -0.75 0.39
C LYS A 58 11.23 -1.66 1.40
N GLY A 59 9.89 -1.70 1.42
CA GLY A 59 9.13 -2.56 2.32
C GLY A 59 9.13 -2.11 3.79
N CYS A 60 9.10 -0.81 4.05
CA CYS A 60 9.15 -0.27 5.42
C CYS A 60 7.92 -0.55 6.29
N GLY A 61 6.81 -1.02 5.71
CA GLY A 61 5.63 -1.48 6.47
C GLY A 61 4.61 -0.44 6.87
N ARG A 62 4.88 0.87 6.74
CA ARG A 62 3.95 1.91 7.18
C ARG A 62 2.56 1.81 6.53
N CYS A 63 2.51 1.36 5.28
CA CYS A 63 1.24 1.15 4.58
C CYS A 63 0.40 0.01 5.18
N VAL A 64 1.06 -1.01 5.77
CA VAL A 64 0.40 -2.12 6.50
C VAL A 64 -0.19 -1.58 7.81
N GLU A 65 0.60 -0.82 8.58
CA GLU A 65 0.18 -0.25 9.88
C GLU A 65 -1.11 0.59 9.79
N VAL A 66 -1.27 1.36 8.71
CA VAL A 66 -2.42 2.27 8.56
C VAL A 66 -3.59 1.67 7.79
N CYS A 67 -3.47 0.45 7.26
CA CYS A 67 -4.51 -0.14 6.42
C CYS A 67 -5.71 -0.59 7.27
N PRO A 68 -6.88 0.08 7.20
CA PRO A 68 -7.98 -0.22 8.11
C PRO A 68 -8.70 -1.54 7.76
N THR A 69 -8.54 -2.04 6.55
CA THR A 69 -9.23 -3.25 6.06
C THR A 69 -8.37 -4.50 6.05
N GLY A 70 -7.08 -4.38 6.37
CA GLY A 70 -6.13 -5.49 6.21
C GLY A 70 -5.92 -5.91 4.76
N ALA A 71 -6.06 -4.98 3.81
CA ALA A 71 -5.69 -5.19 2.40
C ALA A 71 -4.17 -5.30 2.18
N LEU A 72 -3.38 -4.85 3.14
CA LEU A 72 -1.92 -4.92 3.14
C LEU A 72 -1.50 -5.64 4.42
N VAL A 73 -0.72 -6.72 4.30
CA VAL A 73 -0.22 -7.47 5.45
C VAL A 73 1.24 -7.85 5.26
N PHE A 74 1.96 -8.08 6.36
CA PHE A 74 3.24 -8.76 6.30
C PHE A 74 3.01 -10.26 6.17
N GLU A 75 3.79 -10.92 5.31
CA GLU A 75 3.94 -12.36 5.38
C GLU A 75 4.72 -12.69 6.67
N GLU A 76 4.05 -13.29 7.64
CA GLU A 76 4.73 -13.99 8.72
C GLU A 76 5.20 -15.33 8.13
N ALA A 77 6.48 -15.40 7.75
CA ALA A 77 7.12 -16.68 7.50
C ALA A 77 7.08 -17.47 8.82
N ALA A 78 6.29 -18.54 8.84
CA ALA A 78 6.29 -19.55 9.90
C ALA A 78 7.66 -20.23 10.02
#